data_AF-A0A3A0DA49-F1
#
_entry.id   AF-A0A3A0DA49-F1
#
_cell.length_a   1.000
_cell.length_b   1.000
_cell.length_c   1.000
_cell.angle_alpha   90.00
_cell.angle_beta   90.00
_cell.angle_gamma   90.00
#
_symmetry.space_group_name_H-M   'P 1'
#
loop_
_entity.id
_entity.type
_entity.pdbx_description
1 polymer ?
#
loop_
_entity_poly.entity_id
_entity_poly.type
_entity_poly.pdbx_seq_one_letter_code
_entity_poly.pdbx_strand_id
1 'polypeptide(L)'
;MHDLKLISQKKLWAGLLAALLVVAHVDAGLAQSKMYWTDPGYARIQRANLDGSVVEDIVIGLSFPYGIALDLAAGKMYWTDVGTDKIQRANLDGSSLEDLVTGLSAPYGIALDLAAGKMYW
;
A
#
# COMPACT_ATOMS: atom_id res chain seq x y z
N MET A 1 69.40 -33.69 -8.21
CA MET A 1 69.55 -33.07 -6.87
C MET A 1 68.31 -32.25 -6.61
N HIS A 2 67.69 -32.50 -5.48
CA HIS A 2 66.32 -32.15 -5.06
C HIS A 2 66.04 -30.64 -5.02
N ASP A 3 64.82 -30.20 -5.35
CA ASP A 3 63.89 -29.73 -4.31
C ASP A 3 62.41 -29.72 -4.82
N LEU A 4 61.54 -30.19 -3.93
CA LEU A 4 60.10 -30.41 -4.07
C LEU A 4 59.40 -29.35 -3.21
N LYS A 5 58.50 -28.52 -3.77
CA LYS A 5 57.44 -27.88 -2.96
C LYS A 5 56.08 -27.87 -3.67
N LEU A 6 55.23 -28.76 -3.14
CA LEU A 6 53.77 -28.74 -2.94
C LEU A 6 52.89 -28.07 -4.03
N ILE A 7 52.08 -28.82 -4.79
CA ILE A 7 50.80 -29.46 -4.42
C ILE A 7 49.75 -28.47 -3.87
N SER A 8 48.79 -28.12 -4.71
CA SER A 8 47.36 -28.33 -4.40
C SER A 8 46.59 -28.57 -5.70
N GLN A 9 46.47 -29.85 -6.05
CA GLN A 9 45.46 -30.33 -6.99
C GLN A 9 44.13 -30.34 -6.24
N LYS A 10 43.10 -29.65 -6.76
CA LYS A 10 41.72 -30.15 -6.76
C LYS A 10 40.88 -29.38 -7.78
N LYS A 11 41.00 -29.91 -9.00
CA LYS A 11 40.00 -29.99 -10.04
C LYS A 11 38.56 -30.23 -9.51
N LEU A 12 37.61 -29.69 -10.27
CA LEU A 12 36.19 -30.07 -10.43
C LEU A 12 35.24 -29.63 -9.33
N TRP A 13 34.38 -28.63 -9.63
CA TRP A 13 32.90 -28.74 -9.56
C TRP A 13 32.29 -27.75 -10.56
N ALA A 14 32.24 -28.16 -11.83
CA ALA A 14 31.25 -27.62 -12.76
C ALA A 14 29.92 -28.28 -12.40
N GLY A 15 28.96 -27.52 -11.88
CA GLY A 15 27.60 -28.01 -11.62
C GLY A 15 27.02 -27.63 -10.27
N LEU A 16 26.77 -26.34 -10.03
CA LEU A 16 25.81 -25.89 -9.00
C LEU A 16 25.35 -24.43 -9.16
N LEU A 17 25.40 -23.87 -10.38
CA LEU A 17 24.92 -22.51 -10.66
C LEU A 17 23.62 -22.47 -11.48
N ALA A 18 23.04 -23.63 -11.83
CA ALA A 18 21.82 -23.70 -12.64
C ALA A 18 20.54 -24.04 -11.85
N ALA A 19 20.54 -23.98 -10.52
CA ALA A 19 19.37 -24.31 -9.71
C ALA A 19 19.11 -23.35 -8.53
N LEU A 20 19.51 -22.07 -8.67
CA LEU A 20 19.17 -21.05 -7.67
C LEU A 20 18.77 -19.73 -8.33
N LEU A 21 17.73 -19.75 -9.18
CA LEU A 21 16.83 -18.60 -9.35
C LEU A 21 15.55 -18.98 -10.12
N VAL A 22 14.80 -19.99 -9.65
CA VAL A 22 13.39 -20.12 -10.06
C VAL A 22 12.48 -19.18 -9.23
N VAL A 23 13.02 -18.48 -8.23
CA VAL A 23 12.30 -17.40 -7.53
C VAL A 23 12.78 -16.04 -8.03
N ALA A 24 12.49 -15.76 -9.30
CA ALA A 24 12.50 -14.40 -9.85
C ALA A 24 11.48 -14.29 -10.99
N HIS A 25 10.31 -14.91 -10.81
CA HIS A 25 9.08 -14.55 -11.50
C HIS A 25 8.16 -14.21 -10.33
N VAL A 26 7.99 -12.96 -9.84
CA VAL A 26 7.28 -11.84 -10.48
C VAL A 26 7.61 -10.49 -9.78
N ASP A 27 8.78 -10.30 -9.18
CA ASP A 27 8.99 -9.21 -8.18
C ASP A 27 9.75 -7.95 -8.64
N ALA A 28 9.81 -7.67 -9.93
CA ALA A 28 10.46 -6.46 -10.45
C ALA A 28 9.55 -5.71 -11.42
N GLY A 29 8.68 -4.82 -10.90
CA GLY A 29 8.13 -3.75 -11.74
C GLY A 29 6.68 -3.29 -11.51
N LEU A 30 5.96 -3.77 -10.50
CA LEU A 30 4.68 -3.16 -10.13
C LEU A 30 4.85 -2.52 -8.77
N ALA A 31 4.71 -1.18 -8.68
CA ALA A 31 4.16 -0.61 -7.46
C ALA A 31 2.85 -1.36 -7.25
N GLN A 32 2.83 -2.34 -6.33
CA GLN A 32 1.72 -3.27 -6.21
C GLN A 32 0.47 -2.44 -6.02
N SER A 33 -0.44 -2.49 -7.00
CA SER A 33 -1.72 -1.81 -6.88
C SER A 33 -2.37 -2.33 -5.60
N LYS A 34 -2.74 -1.42 -4.71
CA LYS A 34 -3.38 -1.77 -3.44
C LYS A 34 -4.86 -1.41 -3.55
N MET A 35 -5.71 -2.23 -2.97
CA MET A 35 -7.09 -1.86 -2.70
C MET A 35 -7.16 -1.18 -1.33
N TYR A 36 -7.98 -0.15 -1.22
CA TYR A 36 -8.27 0.57 0.03
C TYR A 36 -9.76 0.47 0.32
N TRP A 37 -10.11 0.33 1.60
CA TRP A 37 -11.50 0.32 2.02
C TRP A 37 -11.65 0.93 3.42
N THR A 38 -12.85 1.43 3.68
CA THR A 38 -13.32 1.82 5.00
C THR A 38 -13.96 0.61 5.67
N ASP A 39 -13.76 0.47 6.97
CA ASP A 39 -14.36 -0.56 7.80
C ASP A 39 -15.05 0.12 9.00
N PRO A 40 -16.29 0.61 8.82
CA PRO A 40 -17.00 1.35 9.86
C PRO A 40 -17.26 0.52 11.11
N GLY A 41 -17.40 -0.80 10.99
CA GLY A 41 -17.60 -1.70 12.14
C GLY A 41 -16.37 -1.77 13.06
N TYR A 42 -15.18 -1.54 12.52
CA TYR A 42 -13.91 -1.55 13.25
C TYR A 42 -13.24 -0.17 13.32
N ALA A 43 -13.93 0.90 12.95
CA ALA A 43 -13.45 2.28 13.07
C ALA A 43 -12.08 2.53 12.40
N ARG A 44 -11.91 2.02 11.18
CA ARG A 44 -10.60 2.08 10.49
C ARG A 44 -10.70 2.19 8.97
N ILE A 45 -9.60 2.62 8.35
CA ILE A 45 -9.31 2.47 6.93
C ILE A 45 -8.17 1.48 6.80
N GLN A 46 -8.30 0.57 5.86
CA GLN A 46 -7.32 -0.47 5.60
C GLN A 46 -6.92 -0.50 4.13
N ARG A 47 -5.79 -1.16 3.85
CA ARG A 47 -5.41 -1.52 2.49
C ARG A 47 -4.85 -2.94 2.42
N ALA A 48 -4.83 -3.49 1.22
CA ALA A 48 -4.21 -4.78 0.93
C ALA A 48 -3.79 -4.86 -0.53
N ASN A 49 -3.05 -5.92 -0.87
CA ASN A 49 -2.86 -6.31 -2.26
C ASN A 49 -4.21 -6.59 -2.93
N LEU A 50 -4.28 -6.43 -4.26
CA LEU A 50 -5.50 -6.73 -5.02
C LEU A 50 -5.96 -8.19 -4.91
N ASP A 51 -5.06 -9.11 -4.54
CA ASP A 51 -5.38 -10.52 -4.27
C ASP A 51 -5.92 -10.76 -2.84
N GLY A 52 -6.09 -9.70 -2.04
CA GLY A 52 -6.55 -9.77 -0.66
C GLY A 52 -5.45 -10.06 0.37
N SER A 53 -4.20 -10.31 -0.07
CA SER A 53 -3.08 -10.55 0.85
C SER A 53 -2.54 -9.26 1.46
N VAL A 54 -1.82 -9.39 2.58
CA VAL A 54 -1.11 -8.28 3.24
C VAL A 54 -2.07 -7.13 3.62
N VAL A 55 -3.05 -7.45 4.47
CA VAL A 55 -3.96 -6.44 5.04
C VAL A 55 -3.21 -5.59 6.07
N GLU A 56 -3.26 -4.27 5.89
CA GLU A 56 -2.62 -3.28 6.75
C GLU A 56 -3.67 -2.27 7.22
N ASP A 57 -3.65 -1.93 8.51
CA ASP A 57 -4.42 -0.82 9.05
C ASP A 57 -3.69 0.49 8.73
N ILE A 58 -4.39 1.44 8.10
CA ILE A 58 -3.80 2.71 7.63
C ILE A 58 -4.21 3.88 8.52
N VAL A 59 -5.48 3.95 8.90
CA VAL A 59 -5.99 4.91 9.89
C VAL A 59 -6.91 4.17 10.83
N ILE A 60 -6.76 4.41 12.13
CA ILE A 60 -7.54 3.76 13.20
C ILE A 60 -8.16 4.83 14.10
N GLY A 61 -9.22 4.45 14.83
CA GLY A 61 -9.90 5.36 15.77
C GLY A 61 -10.85 6.35 15.10
N LEU A 62 -11.41 5.98 13.96
CA LEU A 62 -12.41 6.75 13.21
C LEU A 62 -13.82 6.60 13.84
N SER A 63 -14.78 7.43 13.43
CA SER A 63 -16.14 7.45 14.01
C SER A 63 -17.18 7.14 12.94
N PHE A 64 -17.18 5.94 12.39
CA PHE A 64 -18.01 5.55 11.22
C PHE A 64 -17.53 6.15 9.88
N PRO A 65 -16.35 5.73 9.39
CA PRO A 65 -15.92 6.04 8.03
C PRO A 65 -16.78 5.29 6.99
N TYR A 66 -17.20 5.96 5.92
CA TYR A 66 -18.03 5.37 4.86
C TYR A 66 -17.39 5.48 3.48
N GLY A 67 -17.50 6.62 2.80
CA GLY A 67 -16.96 6.78 1.45
C GLY A 67 -15.44 6.93 1.49
N ILE A 68 -14.74 6.39 0.49
CA ILE A 68 -13.31 6.65 0.26
C ILE A 68 -13.02 6.86 -1.22
N ALA A 69 -12.18 7.85 -1.52
CA ALA A 69 -11.67 8.12 -2.85
C ALA A 69 -10.17 8.44 -2.82
N LEU A 70 -9.44 8.06 -3.86
CA LEU A 70 -7.99 8.14 -3.92
C LEU A 70 -7.53 9.09 -5.03
N ASP A 71 -6.56 9.94 -4.72
CA ASP A 71 -5.73 10.65 -5.69
C ASP A 71 -4.35 10.00 -5.68
N LEU A 72 -4.17 8.99 -6.54
CA LEU A 72 -2.94 8.21 -6.60
C LEU A 72 -1.75 9.03 -7.11
N ALA A 73 -1.99 10.04 -7.96
CA ALA A 73 -0.95 10.90 -8.49
C ALA A 73 -0.38 11.82 -7.42
N ALA A 74 -1.23 12.36 -6.55
CA ALA A 74 -0.82 13.18 -5.41
C ALA A 74 -0.46 12.36 -4.16
N GLY A 75 -0.68 11.04 -4.16
CA GLY A 75 -0.45 10.16 -3.01
C GLY A 75 -1.39 10.46 -1.85
N LYS A 76 -2.65 10.83 -2.13
CA LYS A 76 -3.66 11.19 -1.13
C LYS A 76 -4.86 10.26 -1.14
N MET A 77 -5.45 10.07 0.04
CA MET A 77 -6.77 9.49 0.22
C MET A 77 -7.69 10.46 0.93
N TYR A 78 -8.97 10.41 0.57
CA TYR A 78 -10.05 11.23 1.09
C TYR A 78 -11.16 10.30 1.52
N TRP A 79 -11.74 10.52 2.71
CA TRP A 79 -12.86 9.74 3.17
C TRP A 79 -13.91 10.61 3.86
N THR A 80 -15.13 10.10 3.88
CA THR A 80 -16.18 10.66 4.71
C THR A 80 -16.24 9.93 6.05
N ASP A 81 -16.44 10.67 7.13
CA ASP A 81 -16.65 10.14 8.47
C ASP A 81 -17.98 10.69 9.00
N VAL A 82 -18.97 9.81 9.11
CA VAL A 82 -20.36 10.19 9.42
C VAL A 82 -20.52 10.52 10.90
N GLY A 83 -19.82 9.84 11.81
CA GLY A 83 -19.94 10.11 13.24
C GLY A 83 -19.24 11.38 13.69
N THR A 84 -18.28 11.90 12.91
CA THR A 84 -17.71 13.24 13.14
C THR A 84 -18.26 14.34 12.23
N ASP A 85 -19.10 14.00 11.25
CA ASP A 85 -19.63 14.93 10.24
C ASP A 85 -18.52 15.67 9.46
N LYS A 86 -17.55 14.90 8.95
CA LYS A 86 -16.37 15.43 8.26
C LYS A 86 -16.05 14.73 6.95
N ILE A 87 -15.33 15.45 6.10
CA ILE A 87 -14.44 14.86 5.10
C ILE A 87 -13.02 15.06 5.60
N GLN A 88 -12.26 13.98 5.62
CA GLN A 88 -10.88 14.00 6.08
C GLN A 88 -9.96 13.51 4.96
N ARG A 89 -8.68 13.87 5.07
CA ARG A 89 -7.64 13.51 4.11
C ARG A 89 -6.37 13.06 4.82
N ALA A 90 -5.64 12.16 4.21
CA ALA A 90 -4.29 11.77 4.60
C ALA A 90 -3.46 11.36 3.37
N ASN A 91 -2.17 11.11 3.57
CA ASN A 91 -1.36 10.37 2.60
C ASN A 91 -1.84 8.91 2.52
N LEU A 92 -1.49 8.20 1.43
CA LEU A 92 -1.85 6.79 1.22
C LEU A 92 -1.28 5.82 2.28
N ASP A 93 -0.33 6.26 3.10
CA ASP A 93 0.23 5.52 4.25
C ASP A 93 -0.39 5.93 5.59
N GLY A 94 -1.42 6.80 5.59
CA GLY A 94 -2.10 7.28 6.79
C GLY A 94 -1.44 8.49 7.46
N SER A 95 -0.26 8.92 7.00
CA SER A 95 0.40 10.10 7.54
C SER A 95 -0.27 11.41 7.08
N SER A 96 0.03 12.51 7.76
CA SER A 96 -0.52 13.84 7.45
C SER A 96 -2.06 13.89 7.43
N LEU A 97 -2.68 13.32 8.47
CA LEU A 97 -4.13 13.37 8.67
C LEU A 97 -4.61 14.83 8.87
N GLU A 98 -5.69 15.18 8.20
CA GLU A 98 -6.27 16.52 8.16
C GLU A 98 -7.79 16.45 8.09
N ASP A 99 -8.47 17.27 8.90
CA ASP A 99 -9.90 17.55 8.76
C ASP A 99 -10.10 18.57 7.63
N LEU A 100 -10.44 18.07 6.43
CA LEU A 100 -10.52 18.88 5.23
C LEU A 100 -11.81 19.72 5.15
N VAL A 101 -12.94 19.11 5.52
CA VAL A 101 -14.24 19.77 5.60
C VAL A 101 -14.92 19.35 6.89
N THR A 102 -15.49 20.31 7.63
CA THR A 102 -16.15 20.08 8.92
C THR A 102 -17.56 20.70 8.93
N GLY A 103 -18.40 20.26 9.87
CA GLY A 103 -19.76 20.79 10.03
C GLY A 103 -20.71 20.31 8.93
N LEU A 104 -20.47 19.11 8.41
CA LEU A 104 -21.38 18.47 7.45
C LEU A 104 -22.58 17.86 8.19
N SER A 105 -23.46 17.21 7.44
CA SER A 105 -24.54 16.40 7.99
C SER A 105 -24.59 15.10 7.21
N ALA A 106 -24.20 14.01 7.86
CA ALA A 106 -24.23 12.66 7.33
C ALA A 106 -23.55 12.49 5.94
N PRO A 107 -22.24 12.81 5.79
CA PRO A 107 -21.53 12.61 4.53
C PRO A 107 -21.27 11.12 4.28
N TYR A 108 -22.01 10.49 3.35
CA TYR A 108 -21.88 9.04 3.08
C TYR A 108 -20.97 8.71 1.90
N GLY A 109 -21.10 9.43 0.79
CA GLY A 109 -20.38 9.16 -0.45
C GLY A 109 -19.26 10.17 -0.67
N ILE A 110 -18.25 9.78 -1.47
CA ILE A 110 -17.27 10.73 -1.98
C ILE A 110 -16.75 10.23 -3.34
N ALA A 111 -16.57 11.15 -4.28
CA ALA A 111 -15.97 10.90 -5.59
C ALA A 111 -15.07 12.08 -5.99
N LEU A 112 -13.99 11.77 -6.71
CA LEU A 112 -13.03 12.77 -7.19
C LEU A 112 -13.08 12.84 -8.72
N ASP A 113 -13.20 14.05 -9.26
CA ASP A 113 -12.88 14.37 -10.64
C ASP A 113 -11.53 15.09 -10.65
N LEU A 114 -10.46 14.30 -10.72
CA LEU A 114 -9.08 14.80 -10.63
C LEU A 114 -8.70 15.68 -11.82
N ALA A 115 -9.28 15.42 -13.00
CA ALA A 115 -9.00 16.20 -14.21
C ALA A 115 -9.59 17.62 -14.11
N ALA A 116 -10.78 17.75 -13.50
CA ALA A 116 -11.39 19.05 -13.23
C ALA A 116 -10.99 19.66 -11.88
N GLY A 117 -10.23 18.95 -11.04
CA GLY A 117 -9.88 19.37 -9.68
C GLY A 117 -11.10 19.49 -8.75
N LYS A 118 -12.08 18.59 -8.89
CA LYS A 118 -13.35 18.63 -8.14
C LYS A 118 -13.53 17.42 -7.25
N MET A 119 -14.29 17.63 -6.18
CA MET A 119 -14.75 16.61 -5.25
C MET A 119 -16.26 16.72 -5.08
N TYR A 120 -16.93 15.58 -5.00
CA TYR A 120 -18.38 15.44 -4.82
C TYR A 120 -18.64 14.54 -3.63
N TRP A 121 -19.58 14.88 -2.75
CA TRP A 121 -19.93 14.12 -1.55
C TRP A 121 -21.41 14.28 -1.17
#